data_AF-A0A937PQA3-F1
#
_entry.id   AF-A0A937PQA3-F1
#
_cell.length_a   1.000
_cell.length_b   1.000
_cell.length_c   1.000
_cell.angle_alpha   90.00
_cell.angle_beta   90.00
_cell.angle_gamma   90.00
#
_symmetry.space_group_name_H-M   'P 1'
#
loop_
_entity.id
_entity.type
_entity.pdbx_description
1 polymer ?
#
loop_
_entity_poly.entity_id
_entity_poly.type
_entity_poly.pdbx_seq_one_letter_code
_entity_poly.pdbx_strand_id
1 'polypeptide(L)'
;MLEGKIEHLSVLYGGLRVKRRREIMEELRSCATGSKVILATGAYIGEGFDDSRLDTLFLAMPISFKGKVVQYVGRLHRQHKNKNDVCIYDYVDSSVPVLLRMYEKRLTTYKRIGYKVQTDGDQKYESN
;
A
#
# COMPACT_ATOMS: atom_id res chain seq x y z
N MET A 1 14.87 -6.53 9.38
CA MET A 1 15.29 -5.41 8.52
C MET A 1 14.95 -5.75 7.07
N LEU A 2 14.36 -4.80 6.33
CA LEU A 2 14.09 -4.93 4.89
C LEU A 2 15.28 -4.47 4.03
N GLU A 3 16.19 -3.70 4.62
CA GLU A 3 17.46 -3.30 4.00
C GLU A 3 18.28 -4.53 3.59
N GLY A 4 18.86 -4.50 2.39
CA GLY A 4 19.61 -5.62 1.82
C GLY A 4 18.76 -6.77 1.26
N LYS A 5 17.43 -6.74 1.45
CA LYS A 5 16.50 -7.73 0.86
C LYS A 5 15.69 -7.18 -0.32
N ILE A 6 15.60 -5.87 -0.44
CA ILE A 6 14.84 -5.17 -1.47
C ILE A 6 15.82 -4.31 -2.26
N GLU A 7 15.87 -4.51 -3.57
CA GLU A 7 16.75 -3.80 -4.50
C GLU A 7 16.49 -2.28 -4.50
N HIS A 8 15.20 -1.89 -4.55
CA HIS A 8 14.79 -0.49 -4.55
C HIS A 8 13.81 -0.20 -3.41
N LEU A 9 14.34 0.17 -2.24
CA LEU A 9 13.56 0.58 -1.08
C LEU A 9 13.63 2.09 -0.88
N SER A 10 12.47 2.75 -0.81
CA SER A 10 12.36 4.16 -0.44
C SER A 10 11.51 4.34 0.81
N VAL A 11 12.00 5.15 1.75
CA VAL A 11 11.35 5.33 3.06
C VAL A 11 10.89 6.79 3.23
N LEU A 12 9.59 6.99 3.45
CA LEU A 12 8.94 8.30 3.53
C LEU A 12 8.17 8.46 4.86
N TYR A 13 8.57 9.41 5.70
CA TYR A 13 7.93 9.61 7.01
C TYR A 13 7.90 11.08 7.42
N GLY A 14 7.12 11.37 8.46
CA GLY A 14 6.98 12.71 9.05
C GLY A 14 8.32 13.25 9.53
N GLY A 15 8.62 14.53 9.26
CA GLY A 15 9.89 15.14 9.67
C GLY A 15 11.01 15.09 8.63
N LEU A 16 10.81 14.44 7.47
CA LEU A 16 11.74 14.55 6.35
C LEU A 16 11.81 15.99 5.82
N ARG A 17 13.02 16.53 5.73
CA ARG A 17 13.30 17.83 5.10
C ARG A 17 12.82 17.81 3.64
N VAL A 18 12.32 18.95 3.17
CA VAL A 18 11.80 19.11 1.79
C VAL A 18 12.83 18.67 0.74
N LYS A 19 14.11 19.02 0.93
CA LYS A 19 15.20 18.61 0.03
C LYS A 19 15.32 17.08 -0.06
N ARG A 20 15.42 16.40 1.08
CA ARG A 20 15.55 14.93 1.13
C ARG A 20 14.32 14.24 0.54
N ARG A 21 13.13 14.77 0.79
CA ARG A 21 11.90 14.28 0.17
C ARG A 21 11.97 14.36 -1.35
N ARG A 22 12.44 15.48 -1.89
CA ARG A 22 12.59 15.66 -3.34
C ARG A 22 13.58 14.66 -3.93
N GLU A 23 14.73 14.47 -3.30
CA GLU A 23 15.75 13.49 -3.72
C GLU A 23 15.16 12.07 -3.80
N ILE A 24 14.46 11.61 -2.74
CA ILE A 24 13.82 10.29 -2.73
C ILE A 24 12.78 10.16 -3.87
N MET A 25 12.03 11.22 -4.13
CA MET A 25 11.03 11.23 -5.21
C MET A 25 11.68 11.21 -6.61
N GLU A 26 12.82 11.86 -6.78
CA GLU A 26 13.60 11.82 -8.03
C GLU A 26 14.24 10.45 -8.24
N GLU A 27 14.82 9.85 -7.20
CA GLU A 27 15.33 8.47 -7.20
C GLU A 27 14.24 7.49 -7.62
N LEU A 28 13.04 7.60 -7.02
CA LEU A 28 11.88 6.77 -7.36
C LEU A 28 11.45 6.91 -8.82
N ARG A 29 11.49 8.13 -9.39
CA ARG A 29 11.13 8.37 -10.80
C ARG A 29 12.21 7.85 -11.76
N SER A 30 13.48 8.00 -11.41
CA SER A 30 14.62 7.65 -12.28
C SER A 30 14.81 6.14 -12.45
N CYS A 31 14.43 5.34 -11.45
CA CYS A 31 14.56 3.90 -11.51
C CYS A 31 13.51 3.31 -12.50
N ALA A 32 13.94 2.97 -13.71
CA ALA A 32 13.06 2.52 -14.80
C ALA A 32 12.66 1.04 -14.69
N THR A 33 13.52 0.21 -14.10
CA THR A 33 13.40 -1.25 -14.03
C THR A 33 13.51 -1.75 -12.58
N GLY A 34 13.14 -3.00 -12.32
CA GLY A 34 13.28 -3.63 -11.00
C GLY A 34 12.07 -3.46 -10.08
N SER A 35 11.98 -4.31 -9.06
CA SER A 35 10.93 -4.28 -8.05
C SER A 35 11.15 -3.13 -7.07
N LYS A 36 10.08 -2.42 -6.72
CA LYS A 36 10.14 -1.24 -5.84
C LYS A 36 9.25 -1.40 -4.64
N VAL A 37 9.77 -0.99 -3.49
CA VAL A 37 8.98 -0.90 -2.27
C VAL A 37 9.10 0.49 -1.69
N ILE A 38 7.94 1.03 -1.32
CA ILE A 38 7.83 2.33 -0.68
C ILE A 38 7.26 2.08 0.71
N LEU A 39 8.07 2.34 1.72
CA LEU A 39 7.63 2.31 3.10
C LEU A 39 7.27 3.73 3.51
N ALA A 40 5.98 3.98 3.72
CA ALA A 40 5.49 5.33 3.99
C ALA A 40 4.50 5.39 5.16
N THR A 41 4.52 6.49 5.92
CA THR A 41 3.42 6.81 6.84
C THR A 41 2.24 7.39 6.07
N GLY A 42 1.01 7.25 6.60
CA GLY A 42 -0.22 7.54 5.86
C GLY A 42 -0.35 8.97 5.30
N ALA A 43 0.34 9.97 5.86
CA ALA A 43 0.34 11.32 5.29
C ALA A 43 1.01 11.39 3.90
N TYR A 44 2.01 10.53 3.65
CA TYR A 44 2.86 10.59 2.47
C TYR A 44 2.31 9.80 1.28
N ILE A 45 1.53 8.74 1.55
CA ILE A 45 0.86 7.95 0.51
C ILE A 45 -0.22 8.79 -0.21
N GLY A 46 -0.78 9.80 0.47
CA GLY A 46 -1.88 10.61 -0.07
C GLY A 46 -1.45 11.71 -1.06
N GLU A 47 -0.41 12.48 -0.72
CA GLU A 47 -0.19 13.82 -1.31
C GLU A 47 0.93 13.90 -2.34
N GLY A 48 1.95 13.05 -2.28
CA GLY A 48 3.21 13.30 -3.01
C GLY A 48 3.63 12.23 -4.01
N PHE A 49 3.00 11.05 -4.00
CA PHE A 49 3.49 9.90 -4.74
C PHE A 49 2.59 9.50 -5.93
N ASP A 50 3.21 9.39 -7.11
CA ASP A 50 2.57 9.05 -8.37
C ASP A 50 3.50 8.17 -9.21
N ASP A 51 3.32 6.85 -9.11
CA ASP A 51 3.95 5.87 -9.99
C ASP A 51 2.89 4.86 -10.41
N SER A 52 2.63 4.80 -11.72
CA SER A 52 1.60 3.92 -12.27
C SER A 52 1.94 2.43 -12.17
N ARG A 53 3.20 2.09 -11.87
CA ARG A 53 3.63 0.69 -11.67
C ARG A 53 3.17 0.09 -10.36
N LEU A 54 2.75 0.90 -9.38
CA LEU A 54 2.24 0.33 -8.13
C LEU A 54 0.99 -0.50 -8.38
N ASP A 55 1.04 -1.73 -7.89
CA ASP A 55 -0.04 -2.72 -7.95
C ASP A 55 -0.43 -3.24 -6.56
N THR A 56 0.42 -3.09 -5.55
CA THR A 56 0.23 -3.73 -4.25
C THR A 56 0.33 -2.73 -3.10
N LEU A 57 -0.64 -2.79 -2.17
CA LEU A 57 -0.63 -2.04 -0.91
C LEU A 57 -0.57 -2.99 0.29
N PHE A 58 0.45 -2.84 1.12
CA PHE A 58 0.50 -3.45 2.45
C PHE A 58 -0.03 -2.45 3.47
N LEU A 59 -1.23 -2.70 3.99
CA LEU A 59 -1.85 -1.84 5.00
C LEU A 59 -1.54 -2.37 6.41
N ALA A 60 -0.40 -1.92 6.95
CA ALA A 60 0.08 -2.31 8.28
C ALA A 60 -0.20 -1.25 9.37
N MET A 61 -1.14 -0.33 9.14
CA MET A 61 -1.46 0.76 10.07
C MET A 61 -2.96 0.82 10.38
N PRO A 62 -3.34 1.23 11.61
CA PRO A 62 -4.73 1.31 12.01
C PRO A 62 -5.39 2.54 11.38
N ILE A 63 -5.93 2.37 10.17
CA ILE A 63 -6.71 3.39 9.48
C ILE A 63 -8.09 2.85 9.11
N SER A 64 -9.12 3.68 9.24
CA SER A 64 -10.48 3.34 8.79
C SER A 64 -11.20 4.51 8.13
N PHE A 65 -10.52 5.65 7.97
CA PHE A 65 -11.12 6.79 7.30
C PHE A 65 -11.26 6.50 5.80
N LYS A 66 -12.50 6.32 5.38
CA LYS A 66 -12.90 5.98 4.01
C LYS A 66 -12.18 6.81 2.94
N GLY A 67 -12.07 8.13 3.12
CA GLY A 67 -11.41 9.00 2.15
C GLY A 67 -9.94 8.65 1.93
N LYS A 68 -9.19 8.38 3.01
CA LYS A 68 -7.78 7.99 2.93
C LYS A 68 -7.60 6.60 2.32
N VAL A 69 -8.45 5.63 2.68
CA VAL A 69 -8.41 4.28 2.09
C VAL A 69 -8.66 4.35 0.58
N VAL A 70 -9.69 5.09 0.15
CA VAL A 70 -9.98 5.30 -1.28
C VAL A 70 -8.81 6.00 -1.99
N GLN A 71 -8.19 7.00 -1.36
CA GLN A 71 -7.05 7.71 -1.92
C GLN A 71 -5.84 6.79 -2.12
N TYR A 72 -5.51 5.95 -1.14
CA TYR A 72 -4.37 5.01 -1.25
C TYR A 72 -4.62 4.00 -2.36
N VAL A 73 -5.80 3.39 -2.37
CA VAL A 73 -6.17 2.39 -3.37
C VAL A 73 -6.26 3.00 -4.76
N GLY A 74 -6.78 4.22 -4.89
CA GLY A 74 -6.84 4.96 -6.16
C GLY A 74 -5.47 5.15 -6.82
N ARG A 75 -4.38 5.22 -6.04
CA ARG A 75 -3.02 5.31 -6.61
C ARG A 75 -2.59 4.02 -7.30
N LEU A 76 -3.07 2.86 -6.82
CA LEU A 76 -2.79 1.56 -7.44
C LEU A 76 -3.55 1.34 -8.75
N HIS A 77 -4.67 2.05 -9.00
CA HIS A 77 -5.51 1.82 -10.18
C HIS A 77 -5.06 2.53 -11.46
N ARG A 78 -3.94 3.25 -11.44
CA ARG A 78 -3.40 3.93 -12.63
C ARG A 78 -2.97 2.90 -13.68
N GLN A 79 -3.33 3.07 -14.95
CA GLN A 79 -2.97 2.07 -15.97
C GLN A 79 -1.45 1.98 -16.19
N HIS A 80 -0.95 0.76 -16.35
CA HIS A 80 0.45 0.48 -16.72
C HIS A 80 0.53 -0.84 -17.49
N LYS A 81 1.36 -0.91 -18.53
CA LYS A 81 1.38 -2.01 -19.53
C LYS A 81 1.56 -3.41 -18.90
N ASN A 82 2.29 -3.49 -17.79
CA ASN A 82 2.61 -4.76 -17.12
C ASN A 82 1.82 -4.97 -15.81
N LYS A 83 0.74 -4.23 -15.58
CA LYS A 83 -0.09 -4.35 -14.38
C LYS A 83 -1.42 -5.00 -14.72
N ASN A 84 -1.59 -6.22 -14.25
CA ASN A 84 -2.78 -7.03 -14.50
C ASN A 84 -3.75 -6.99 -13.31
N ASP A 85 -3.20 -7.01 -12.10
CA ASP A 85 -3.97 -7.10 -10.86
C ASP A 85 -3.57 -6.00 -9.88
N VAL A 86 -4.47 -5.68 -8.96
CA VAL A 86 -4.22 -4.78 -7.85
C VAL A 86 -4.59 -5.47 -6.55
N CYS A 87 -3.64 -5.55 -5.62
CA CYS A 87 -3.78 -6.30 -4.37
C CYS A 87 -3.63 -5.40 -3.14
N ILE A 88 -4.41 -5.70 -2.10
CA ILE A 88 -4.29 -5.08 -0.78
C ILE A 88 -4.09 -6.19 0.24
N TYR A 89 -2.94 -6.18 0.91
CA TYR A 89 -2.69 -7.00 2.09
C TYR A 89 -3.03 -6.18 3.32
N ASP A 90 -4.19 -6.43 3.92
CA ASP A 90 -4.68 -5.72 5.11
C ASP A 90 -4.34 -6.51 6.38
N TYR A 91 -3.42 -5.98 7.19
CA TYR A 91 -3.02 -6.64 8.42
C TYR A 91 -4.04 -6.33 9.53
N VAL A 92 -4.71 -7.37 10.01
CA VAL A 92 -5.80 -7.25 10.99
C VAL A 92 -5.37 -7.86 12.32
N ASP A 93 -5.47 -7.07 13.38
CA ASP A 93 -5.40 -7.56 14.75
C ASP A 93 -6.82 -7.67 15.30
N SER A 94 -7.36 -8.90 15.28
CA SER A 94 -8.72 -9.20 15.75
C SER A 94 -8.81 -9.29 17.28
N SER A 95 -7.68 -9.39 17.97
CA SER A 95 -7.64 -9.46 19.44
C SER A 95 -7.91 -8.10 20.09
N VAL A 96 -7.72 -7.00 19.35
CA VAL A 96 -7.96 -5.64 19.81
C VAL A 96 -9.29 -5.11 19.25
N PRO A 97 -10.35 -4.93 20.07
CA PRO A 97 -11.70 -4.61 19.57
C PRO A 97 -11.79 -3.33 18.74
N VAL A 98 -10.97 -2.31 19.06
CA VAL A 98 -10.92 -1.07 18.29
C VAL A 98 -10.37 -1.31 16.89
N LEU A 99 -9.33 -2.15 16.75
CA LEU A 99 -8.71 -2.47 15.46
C LEU A 99 -9.64 -3.34 14.59
N LEU A 100 -10.38 -4.27 15.21
CA LEU A 100 -11.41 -5.05 14.53
C LEU A 100 -12.50 -4.16 13.93
N ARG A 101 -13.06 -3.22 14.72
CA ARG A 101 -14.06 -2.25 14.22
C ARG A 101 -13.52 -1.38 13.09
N MET A 102 -12.23 -1.08 13.09
CA MET A 102 -11.58 -0.33 12.02
C MET A 102 -11.48 -1.17 10.74
N TYR A 103 -11.15 -2.45 10.86
CA TYR A 103 -11.16 -3.41 9.75
C TYR A 103 -12.55 -3.57 9.14
N GLU A 104 -13.61 -3.72 9.93
CA GLU A 104 -15.00 -3.81 9.44
C GLU A 104 -15.40 -2.59 8.58
N LYS A 105 -14.97 -1.39 8.98
CA LYS A 105 -15.15 -0.17 8.19
C LYS A 105 -14.37 -0.20 6.87
N ARG A 106 -13.16 -0.79 6.88
CA ARG A 106 -12.37 -0.99 5.66
C ARG A 106 -13.02 -1.98 4.72
N LEU A 107 -13.55 -3.11 5.21
CA LEU A 107 -14.30 -4.10 4.42
C LEU A 107 -15.46 -3.48 3.64
N THR A 108 -16.25 -2.64 4.32
CA THR A 108 -17.35 -1.88 3.68
C THR A 108 -16.81 -0.97 2.58
N THR A 109 -15.66 -0.35 2.80
CA THR A 109 -15.01 0.50 1.80
C THR A 109 -14.52 -0.31 0.61
N TYR A 110 -13.80 -1.42 0.82
CA TYR A 110 -13.28 -2.32 -0.21
C TYR A 110 -14.39 -2.86 -1.11
N LYS A 111 -15.48 -3.36 -0.53
CA LYS A 111 -16.64 -3.83 -1.28
C LYS A 111 -17.21 -2.73 -2.18
N ARG A 112 -17.31 -1.50 -1.67
CA ARG A 112 -17.84 -0.34 -2.41
C ARG A 112 -16.95 0.05 -3.60
N ILE A 113 -15.64 -0.13 -3.49
CA ILE A 113 -14.70 0.16 -4.59
C ILE A 113 -14.47 -1.05 -5.52
N GLY A 114 -15.20 -2.15 -5.33
CA GLY A 114 -15.18 -3.31 -6.23
C GLY A 114 -14.17 -4.39 -5.89
N TYR A 115 -13.52 -4.33 -4.72
CA TYR A 115 -12.59 -5.37 -4.30
C TYR A 115 -13.34 -6.59 -3.78
N LYS A 116 -12.79 -7.77 -4.10
CA LYS A 116 -13.16 -9.03 -3.47
C LYS A 116 -12.20 -9.27 -2.32
N VAL A 117 -12.74 -9.61 -1.15
CA VAL A 117 -11.94 -9.90 0.03
C VAL A 117 -11.73 -11.40 0.08
N GLN A 118 -10.48 -11.81 0.18
CA GLN A 118 -10.08 -13.19 0.45
C GLN A 118 -9.52 -13.22 1.87
N THR A 119 -9.92 -14.20 2.67
CA THR A 119 -9.33 -14.41 3.99
C THR A 119 -8.32 -15.55 3.90
N ASP A 120 -7.29 -15.55 4.75
CA ASP A 120 -6.27 -16.61 4.76
C ASP A 120 -6.89 -18.02 4.98
N GLY A 121 -8.10 -18.09 5.55
CA GLY A 121 -8.87 -19.34 5.68
C GLY A 121 -9.46 -19.89 4.37
N ASP A 122 -9.47 -19.10 3.29
CA ASP A 122 -9.93 -19.50 1.96
C ASP A 122 -8.78 -20.03 1.07
N GLN A 123 -7.53 -19.82 1.48
CA GLN A 123 -6.35 -20.36 0.79
C GLN A 123 -6.08 -21.78 1.28
N LYS A 124 -6.70 -22.77 0.63
CA LYS A 124 -6.06 -24.09 0.55
C LYS A 124 -4.77 -23.86 -0.24
N TYR A 125 -3.62 -23.91 0.44
CA TYR A 125 -2.34 -24.01 -0.24
C TYR A 125 -2.39 -25.26 -1.13
N GLU A 126 -2.59 -25.07 -2.43
CA GLU A 126 -2.25 -26.11 -3.40
C GLU A 126 -0.73 -26.22 -3.38
N SER A 127 -0.27 -27.21 -2.61
CA SER A 127 1.10 -27.69 -2.65
C SER A 127 1.42 -28.09 -4.09
N ASN A 128 2.36 -27.37 -4.70
CA ASN A 128 3.04 -27.80 -5.91
C ASN A 128 4.47 -28.20 -5.53
#